data_AF-A0A9R1QNB6-F1
#
_entry.id   AF-A0A9R1QNB6-F1
#
_cell.length_a   1.000
_cell.length_b   1.000
_cell.length_c   1.000
_cell.angle_alpha   90.00
_cell.angle_beta   90.00
_cell.angle_gamma   90.00
#
_symmetry.space_group_name_H-M   'P 1'
#
loop_
_entity.id
_entity.type
_entity.pdbx_description
1 polymer ?
#
loop_
_entity_poly.entity_id
_entity_poly.type
_entity_poly.pdbx_seq_one_letter_code
_entity_poly.pdbx_strand_id
1 'polypeptide(L)'
;MPELRSGVRQSRLKSRKAEDLDVQDPAENLAVAAPTVAGKRGRGRGGRGGGRGRGRAGGRGRGVPVIDLDPDQPFEVLPGAGVGGGAVGGPQRIEEFADKAVKMDGASPDKIGGGEDDASPVPEKVQVGHSPQYKVERKLGKGGFGQVYVGRRVSGGTERTGPDAYEVALKFEHRNSKGCNYGPPYEWQVYSSLNGCYGIPWVHYKGRQGDYYVLVMDILGPSLWDVWNSLGQTMTPSMVACIAVEAISILEKLHAKGFVHGDVKPENFLLGQPGSPDEKKLFLIDLGLASRWKETSSGQHVDYDQRPDIFRGTIRYASVHAHLGRTGSRRDDLESLAYTLIFLLRGRLPWQGYQGENKSFLVCKKKMSISPDLMCCYCAPPFKLFLETVTNMKFDEEPNYPKLISLFDELIEPQHLRPIRIDGALKLDKNEEEEVMMKMNNRGRKFDWEAQQISGFQYIMLRGP
;
A
#
# COMPACT_ATOMS: atom_id res chain seq x y z
N MET A 1 -36.23 12.37 -10.10
CA MET A 1 -35.30 12.12 -11.23
C MET A 1 -35.26 13.34 -12.14
N PRO A 2 -34.08 13.80 -12.57
CA PRO A 2 -33.91 14.63 -13.76
C PRO A 2 -33.36 13.79 -14.95
N GLU A 3 -33.56 14.29 -16.17
CA GLU A 3 -33.49 13.50 -17.41
C GLU A 3 -32.07 13.18 -17.91
N LEU A 4 -31.88 11.96 -18.44
CA LEU A 4 -30.70 11.58 -19.21
C LEU A 4 -30.81 12.09 -20.66
N ARG A 5 -30.00 13.09 -21.03
CA ARG A 5 -29.81 13.48 -22.44
C ARG A 5 -28.81 12.55 -23.13
N SER A 6 -29.27 11.86 -24.16
CA SER A 6 -28.44 11.04 -25.05
C SER A 6 -27.69 11.92 -26.05
N GLY A 7 -26.41 11.58 -26.31
CA GLY A 7 -25.56 12.25 -27.29
C GLY A 7 -24.56 11.27 -27.89
N VAL A 8 -24.81 10.84 -29.12
CA VAL A 8 -23.94 9.93 -29.89
C VAL A 8 -23.47 10.66 -31.15
N ARG A 9 -22.25 10.31 -31.62
CA ARG A 9 -21.51 10.82 -32.80
C ARG A 9 -20.56 12.00 -32.49
N GLN A 10 -19.37 12.11 -33.10
CA GLN A 10 -18.79 11.32 -34.20
C GLN A 10 -17.25 11.35 -34.17
N SER A 11 -16.60 10.30 -34.65
CA SER A 11 -15.15 10.28 -34.91
C SER A 11 -14.79 11.15 -36.12
N ARG A 12 -13.66 11.86 -36.05
CA ARG A 12 -13.05 12.56 -37.20
C ARG A 12 -11.70 11.92 -37.54
N LEU A 13 -11.69 11.13 -38.61
CA LEU A 13 -10.45 10.95 -39.39
C LEU A 13 -10.09 12.30 -40.04
N LYS A 14 -8.79 12.56 -40.17
CA LYS A 14 -8.27 13.49 -41.19
C LYS A 14 -7.18 12.76 -41.97
N SER A 15 -7.39 12.67 -43.28
CA SER A 15 -6.42 12.16 -44.25
C SER A 15 -5.96 13.28 -45.18
N ARG A 16 -4.64 13.30 -45.43
CA ARG A 16 -3.93 13.77 -46.63
C ARG A 16 -4.27 15.13 -47.27
N LYS A 17 -3.22 15.91 -47.49
CA LYS A 17 -2.79 16.29 -48.84
C LYS A 17 -1.30 16.01 -49.03
N ALA A 18 -0.90 15.80 -50.28
CA ALA A 18 0.46 15.57 -50.76
C ALA A 18 0.71 16.51 -51.96
N GLU A 19 1.77 16.24 -52.75
CA GLU A 19 2.36 17.08 -53.83
C GLU A 19 3.40 18.07 -53.25
N ASP A 20 4.63 18.20 -53.78
CA ASP A 20 5.14 17.82 -55.12
C ASP A 20 6.44 16.96 -55.15
N LEU A 21 6.87 16.60 -56.36
CA LEU A 21 7.84 15.56 -56.77
C LEU A 21 9.22 16.11 -57.23
N ASP A 22 10.04 15.18 -57.75
CA ASP A 22 11.26 15.32 -58.59
C ASP A 22 12.64 15.56 -57.91
N VAL A 23 13.74 14.88 -58.30
CA VAL A 23 13.91 13.68 -59.17
C VAL A 23 15.32 13.05 -59.02
N GLN A 24 15.54 11.87 -59.63
CA GLN A 24 16.81 11.18 -59.98
C GLN A 24 17.65 10.40 -58.92
N ASP A 25 17.60 9.07 -59.10
CA ASP A 25 18.65 8.04 -58.85
C ASP A 25 19.53 7.94 -60.14
N PRO A 26 20.78 7.40 -60.17
CA PRO A 26 20.96 5.93 -60.10
C PRO A 26 22.29 5.36 -59.51
N ALA A 27 22.16 4.17 -58.91
CA ALA A 27 23.02 2.97 -59.05
C ALA A 27 24.49 2.91 -58.57
N GLU A 28 24.77 1.95 -57.66
CA GLU A 28 25.62 0.73 -57.85
C GLU A 28 25.57 -0.08 -56.50
N ASN A 29 25.14 -1.34 -56.32
CA ASN A 29 25.24 -2.65 -57.00
C ASN A 29 26.32 -3.58 -56.38
N LEU A 30 26.02 -4.90 -56.32
CA LEU A 30 26.82 -6.04 -55.80
C LEU A 30 26.92 -6.26 -54.26
N ALA A 31 27.05 -7.50 -53.72
CA ALA A 31 26.38 -8.79 -53.97
C ALA A 31 26.93 -9.91 -53.04
N VAL A 32 26.05 -10.79 -52.52
CA VAL A 32 26.32 -12.25 -52.28
C VAL A 32 27.34 -12.60 -51.14
N ALA A 33 27.26 -13.69 -50.35
CA ALA A 33 26.51 -14.94 -50.42
C ALA A 33 26.03 -15.47 -49.04
N ALA A 34 25.04 -16.37 -49.07
CA ALA A 34 24.95 -17.51 -48.15
C ALA A 34 25.35 -18.80 -48.90
N PRO A 35 25.71 -19.88 -48.19
CA PRO A 35 24.96 -21.14 -48.36
C PRO A 35 24.68 -21.82 -46.99
N THR A 36 23.58 -22.54 -46.69
CA THR A 36 22.84 -23.64 -47.36
C THR A 36 23.68 -24.93 -47.54
N VAL A 37 23.21 -26.18 -47.36
CA VAL A 37 21.88 -26.74 -46.99
C VAL A 37 22.00 -28.26 -46.65
N ALA A 38 20.94 -28.82 -46.03
CA ALA A 38 20.46 -30.22 -46.01
C ALA A 38 21.00 -31.24 -44.96
N GLY A 39 20.18 -32.20 -44.47
CA GLY A 39 18.70 -32.33 -44.55
C GLY A 39 18.16 -33.78 -44.71
N LYS A 40 16.81 -33.91 -44.69
CA LYS A 40 15.97 -35.10 -45.03
C LYS A 40 15.95 -36.25 -43.99
N ARG A 41 14.90 -37.07 -43.78
CA ARG A 41 13.50 -37.27 -44.29
C ARG A 41 12.79 -38.20 -43.24
N GLY A 42 11.46 -38.38 -43.10
CA GLY A 42 10.24 -37.77 -43.67
C GLY A 42 9.04 -38.76 -43.77
N ARG A 43 7.78 -38.26 -43.77
CA ARG A 43 6.46 -38.94 -44.10
C ARG A 43 5.92 -39.96 -43.04
N GLY A 44 4.61 -40.25 -42.86
CA GLY A 44 3.29 -39.85 -43.44
C GLY A 44 2.13 -40.71 -42.80
N ARG A 45 0.82 -40.74 -43.15
CA ARG A 45 -0.09 -39.95 -44.03
C ARG A 45 -1.58 -40.44 -43.93
N GLY A 46 -2.53 -39.67 -43.36
CA GLY A 46 -4.02 -39.85 -43.49
C GLY A 46 -4.77 -40.57 -42.33
N GLY A 47 -6.11 -40.54 -42.17
CA GLY A 47 -7.17 -39.74 -42.83
C GLY A 47 -8.59 -40.37 -42.78
N ARG A 48 -9.66 -39.56 -42.55
CA ARG A 48 -11.13 -39.89 -42.50
C ARG A 48 -11.61 -40.73 -41.28
N GLY A 49 -12.86 -40.67 -40.79
CA GLY A 49 -14.00 -39.78 -41.08
C GLY A 49 -15.35 -40.29 -40.50
N GLY A 50 -16.32 -39.40 -40.26
CA GLY A 50 -17.70 -39.70 -39.81
C GLY A 50 -17.92 -39.60 -38.28
N GLY A 51 -19.05 -39.12 -37.73
CA GLY A 51 -20.25 -38.56 -38.34
C GLY A 51 -21.55 -39.22 -37.85
N ARG A 52 -22.23 -38.63 -36.86
CA ARG A 52 -23.66 -38.82 -36.54
C ARG A 52 -24.14 -37.78 -35.52
N GLY A 53 -25.30 -37.16 -35.77
CA GLY A 53 -25.96 -36.24 -34.85
C GLY A 53 -27.39 -36.69 -34.49
N ARG A 54 -27.89 -36.16 -33.37
CA ARG A 54 -29.27 -36.11 -32.82
C ARG A 54 -29.13 -35.32 -31.49
N GLY A 55 -30.05 -34.51 -30.99
CA GLY A 55 -31.36 -34.03 -31.44
C GLY A 55 -31.86 -32.97 -30.43
N ARG A 56 -32.81 -32.11 -30.80
CA ARG A 56 -33.24 -30.93 -30.01
C ARG A 56 -34.11 -31.23 -28.78
N ALA A 57 -33.90 -30.49 -27.69
CA ALA A 57 -34.87 -29.78 -26.84
C ALA A 57 -34.08 -29.07 -25.70
N GLY A 58 -34.37 -27.89 -25.15
CA GLY A 58 -35.57 -27.06 -25.20
C GLY A 58 -35.97 -26.68 -23.76
N GLY A 59 -35.52 -25.54 -23.23
CA GLY A 59 -35.74 -25.24 -21.80
C GLY A 59 -35.23 -23.89 -21.28
N ARG A 60 -36.09 -22.85 -21.43
CA ARG A 60 -36.29 -21.69 -20.52
C ARG A 60 -35.07 -21.08 -19.81
N GLY A 61 -34.69 -19.86 -20.20
CA GLY A 61 -33.91 -18.98 -19.33
C GLY A 61 -34.70 -18.53 -18.10
N ARG A 62 -33.97 -18.14 -17.04
CA ARG A 62 -34.48 -17.30 -15.95
C ARG A 62 -33.59 -16.06 -15.88
N GLY A 63 -34.18 -14.89 -16.10
CA GLY A 63 -33.52 -13.63 -15.77
C GLY A 63 -33.38 -13.50 -14.26
N VAL A 64 -32.27 -12.91 -13.82
CA VAL A 64 -32.13 -12.46 -12.42
C VAL A 64 -33.06 -11.24 -12.24
N PRO A 65 -33.93 -11.21 -11.23
CA PRO A 65 -34.84 -10.09 -11.05
C PRO A 65 -34.07 -8.83 -10.64
N VAL A 66 -34.38 -7.72 -11.31
CA VAL A 66 -34.08 -6.38 -10.81
C VAL A 66 -34.89 -6.20 -9.53
N ILE A 67 -34.23 -5.79 -8.45
CA ILE A 67 -34.90 -5.42 -7.20
C ILE A 67 -35.05 -3.90 -7.22
N ASP A 68 -36.30 -3.44 -7.31
CA ASP A 68 -36.63 -2.03 -7.20
C ASP A 68 -36.34 -1.50 -5.78
N LEU A 69 -35.96 -0.22 -5.71
CA LEU A 69 -35.71 0.50 -4.47
C LEU A 69 -36.95 1.31 -4.12
N ASP A 70 -37.59 1.02 -2.99
CA ASP A 70 -38.61 1.89 -2.40
C ASP A 70 -38.03 2.62 -1.17
N PRO A 71 -38.21 3.96 -1.05
CA PRO A 71 -37.68 4.74 0.06
C PRO A 71 -38.67 4.89 1.23
N ASP A 72 -38.13 5.28 2.38
CA ASP A 72 -38.80 5.86 3.55
C ASP A 72 -39.91 5.06 4.28
N GLN A 73 -39.58 4.61 5.50
CA GLN A 73 -40.51 4.64 6.63
C GLN A 73 -39.84 5.27 7.87
N PRO A 74 -40.50 6.21 8.57
CA PRO A 74 -39.92 6.92 9.71
C PRO A 74 -39.99 6.12 11.02
N PHE A 75 -39.12 6.49 11.96
CA PHE A 75 -39.01 5.86 13.28
C PHE A 75 -40.10 6.40 14.23
N GLU A 76 -40.95 5.53 14.77
CA GLU A 76 -41.97 5.92 15.75
C GLU A 76 -41.36 6.22 17.13
N VAL A 77 -41.86 7.30 17.77
CA VAL A 77 -41.52 7.70 19.14
C VAL A 77 -42.80 7.78 19.95
N LEU A 78 -42.93 6.98 21.00
CA LEU A 78 -44.10 6.92 21.89
C LEU A 78 -43.64 6.63 23.35
N PRO A 79 -44.41 7.04 24.38
CA PRO A 79 -44.00 8.25 25.10
C PRO A 79 -43.77 8.06 26.60
N GLY A 80 -43.25 9.10 27.25
CA GLY A 80 -43.11 9.15 28.71
C GLY A 80 -44.43 9.44 29.44
N ALA A 81 -44.53 8.92 30.67
CA ALA A 81 -45.49 9.32 31.69
C ALA A 81 -44.73 9.52 33.02
N GLY A 82 -45.18 10.44 33.87
CA GLY A 82 -44.49 10.78 35.12
C GLY A 82 -45.43 10.97 36.31
N VAL A 83 -44.87 11.57 37.37
CA VAL A 83 -45.52 12.01 38.63
C VAL A 83 -45.71 10.93 39.72
N GLY A 84 -45.23 11.21 40.94
CA GLY A 84 -45.69 10.57 42.18
C GLY A 84 -44.61 10.35 43.26
N GLY A 85 -44.42 11.32 44.17
CA GLY A 85 -43.39 11.29 45.22
C GLY A 85 -43.62 10.35 46.42
N GLY A 86 -42.69 10.35 47.38
CA GLY A 86 -42.84 9.63 48.66
C GLY A 86 -41.50 9.29 49.34
N ALA A 87 -41.22 9.94 50.47
CA ALA A 87 -39.91 9.97 51.14
C ALA A 87 -39.55 8.77 52.06
N VAL A 88 -38.25 8.72 52.42
CA VAL A 88 -37.59 8.05 53.58
C VAL A 88 -37.43 6.51 53.60
N GLY A 89 -36.17 6.06 53.61
CA GLY A 89 -35.76 4.69 53.97
C GLY A 89 -34.22 4.55 53.99
N GLY A 90 -33.66 4.03 55.09
CA GLY A 90 -32.20 3.92 55.32
C GLY A 90 -31.51 2.77 54.55
N PRO A 91 -30.16 2.67 54.64
CA PRO A 91 -29.35 1.95 53.66
C PRO A 91 -29.30 0.43 53.89
N GLN A 92 -29.31 -0.32 52.79
CA GLN A 92 -28.92 -1.74 52.78
C GLN A 92 -27.93 -2.03 51.65
N ARG A 93 -27.01 -2.94 51.96
CA ARG A 93 -25.84 -3.41 51.19
C ARG A 93 -25.93 -3.29 49.66
N ILE A 94 -24.90 -2.67 49.09
CA ILE A 94 -24.46 -2.97 47.73
C ILE A 94 -23.74 -4.33 47.79
N GLU A 95 -24.32 -5.35 47.13
CA GLU A 95 -23.59 -6.58 46.83
C GLU A 95 -22.81 -6.41 45.52
N GLU A 96 -21.55 -6.87 45.52
CA GLU A 96 -20.69 -6.86 44.34
C GLU A 96 -21.24 -7.81 43.27
N PHE A 97 -21.66 -7.27 42.12
CA PHE A 97 -21.76 -8.05 40.90
C PHE A 97 -20.47 -7.88 40.09
N ALA A 98 -19.59 -8.88 40.23
CA ALA A 98 -18.31 -8.93 39.54
C ALA A 98 -18.48 -8.86 38.01
N ASP A 99 -17.74 -7.95 37.38
CA ASP A 99 -17.67 -7.83 35.93
C ASP A 99 -17.20 -9.15 35.29
N LYS A 100 -18.08 -9.78 34.52
CA LYS A 100 -17.67 -10.83 33.58
C LYS A 100 -16.90 -10.19 32.43
N ALA A 101 -15.58 -10.15 32.58
CA ALA A 101 -14.66 -9.77 31.52
C ALA A 101 -15.01 -10.48 30.20
N VAL A 102 -15.50 -9.70 29.22
CA VAL A 102 -15.76 -10.21 27.88
C VAL A 102 -14.41 -10.51 27.23
N LYS A 103 -14.14 -11.80 27.08
CA LYS A 103 -12.92 -12.32 26.46
C LYS A 103 -12.85 -11.86 25.00
N MET A 104 -12.06 -10.83 24.72
CA MET A 104 -11.77 -10.41 23.35
C MET A 104 -10.82 -11.41 22.71
N ASP A 105 -11.35 -12.33 21.91
CA ASP A 105 -10.54 -13.23 21.10
C ASP A 105 -9.80 -12.43 20.01
N GLY A 106 -8.57 -12.02 20.32
CA GLY A 106 -7.64 -11.35 19.42
C GLY A 106 -7.06 -12.24 18.31
N ALA A 107 -7.73 -13.36 17.99
CA ALA A 107 -7.37 -14.24 16.88
C ALA A 107 -8.19 -13.87 15.65
N SER A 108 -7.54 -13.36 14.59
CA SER A 108 -8.19 -13.08 13.31
C SER A 108 -8.52 -14.39 12.57
N PRO A 109 -9.80 -14.77 12.39
CA PRO A 109 -10.17 -16.04 11.78
C PRO A 109 -10.87 -15.79 10.42
N ASP A 110 -10.11 -15.30 9.44
CA ASP A 110 -10.54 -15.24 8.03
C ASP A 110 -9.54 -16.03 7.15
N LYS A 111 -9.25 -17.28 7.57
CA LYS A 111 -8.74 -18.30 6.65
C LYS A 111 -9.93 -18.96 5.95
N ILE A 112 -10.15 -18.63 4.68
CA ILE A 112 -10.95 -19.50 3.81
C ILE A 112 -10.21 -20.83 3.69
N GLY A 113 -10.90 -21.93 4.00
CA GLY A 113 -10.30 -23.23 4.29
C GLY A 113 -9.47 -23.79 3.14
N GLY A 114 -8.25 -24.23 3.46
CA GLY A 114 -7.39 -24.99 2.57
C GLY A 114 -6.15 -25.47 3.31
N GLY A 115 -6.10 -26.79 3.57
CA GLY A 115 -4.93 -27.53 4.06
C GLY A 115 -4.43 -27.18 5.46
N GLU A 116 -4.19 -28.21 6.27
CA GLU A 116 -3.10 -28.12 7.23
C GLU A 116 -1.79 -28.01 6.43
N ASP A 117 -1.01 -26.96 6.66
CA ASP A 117 0.22 -26.68 5.89
C ASP A 117 1.24 -27.80 6.13
N ASP A 118 1.33 -28.78 5.21
CA ASP A 118 2.49 -29.67 5.03
C ASP A 118 3.68 -28.88 4.46
N ALA A 119 4.04 -27.82 5.18
CA ALA A 119 5.22 -27.02 4.92
C ALA A 119 6.40 -27.70 5.62
N SER A 120 7.44 -27.98 4.84
CA SER A 120 8.70 -28.52 5.35
C SER A 120 9.22 -27.74 6.57
N PRO A 121 9.99 -28.35 7.48
CA PRO A 121 10.59 -27.60 8.58
C PRO A 121 11.52 -26.50 8.04
N VAL A 122 11.40 -25.30 8.60
CA VAL A 122 12.34 -24.20 8.34
C VAL A 122 13.74 -24.63 8.80
N PRO A 123 14.81 -24.42 7.99
CA PRO A 123 16.13 -24.93 8.33
C PRO A 123 16.69 -24.29 9.61
N GLU A 124 17.35 -25.08 10.47
CA GLU A 124 17.94 -24.59 11.73
C GLU A 124 19.06 -23.55 11.53
N LYS A 125 19.69 -23.55 10.36
CA LYS A 125 20.75 -22.63 9.98
C LYS A 125 20.53 -22.12 8.56
N VAL A 126 20.78 -20.84 8.34
CA VAL A 126 20.68 -20.16 7.05
C VAL A 126 22.03 -19.61 6.61
N GLN A 127 22.33 -19.77 5.32
CA GLN A 127 23.36 -19.01 4.63
C GLN A 127 22.94 -18.82 3.16
N VAL A 128 22.88 -17.57 2.70
CA VAL A 128 22.39 -17.23 1.34
C VAL A 128 23.38 -16.32 0.61
N GLY A 129 23.81 -16.75 -0.58
CA GLY A 129 24.84 -16.05 -1.35
C GLY A 129 26.13 -15.91 -0.55
N HIS A 130 26.56 -14.67 -0.33
CA HIS A 130 27.75 -14.33 0.48
C HIS A 130 27.42 -13.90 1.92
N SER A 131 26.22 -14.23 2.42
CA SER A 131 25.88 -13.90 3.81
C SER A 131 26.76 -14.67 4.82
N PRO A 132 26.90 -14.14 6.04
CA PRO A 132 27.25 -14.96 7.19
C PRO A 132 26.29 -16.15 7.36
N GLN A 133 26.71 -17.16 8.11
CA GLN A 133 25.80 -18.20 8.59
C GLN A 133 25.04 -17.69 9.81
N TYR A 134 23.72 -17.82 9.80
CA TYR A 134 22.82 -17.48 10.90
C TYR A 134 22.16 -18.75 11.43
N LYS A 135 22.06 -18.89 12.75
CA LYS A 135 21.20 -19.86 13.41
C LYS A 135 19.78 -19.28 13.46
N VAL A 136 18.79 -20.06 13.07
CA VAL A 136 17.38 -19.68 13.18
C VAL A 136 16.92 -19.96 14.62
N GLU A 137 16.35 -18.95 15.27
CA GLU A 137 15.89 -19.04 16.66
C GLU A 137 14.37 -18.87 16.74
N ARG A 138 13.87 -18.11 17.71
CA ARG A 138 12.44 -17.93 17.92
C ARG A 138 11.75 -17.28 16.72
N LYS A 139 10.52 -17.70 16.45
CA LYS A 139 9.64 -17.08 15.47
C LYS A 139 9.22 -15.67 15.93
N LEU A 140 9.25 -14.71 15.01
CA LEU A 140 8.74 -13.35 15.18
C LEU A 140 7.29 -13.23 14.70
N GLY A 141 6.93 -13.89 13.59
CA GLY A 141 5.56 -13.85 13.06
C GLY A 141 5.30 -14.81 11.89
N LYS A 142 4.04 -14.89 11.47
CA LYS A 142 3.61 -15.49 10.18
C LYS A 142 2.69 -14.49 9.49
N GLY A 143 3.13 -13.97 8.35
CA GLY A 143 2.32 -13.12 7.48
C GLY A 143 1.52 -13.95 6.47
N GLY A 144 0.85 -13.27 5.53
CA GLY A 144 0.08 -13.94 4.47
C GLY A 144 0.94 -14.71 3.45
N PHE A 145 2.22 -14.32 3.31
CA PHE A 145 3.13 -14.84 2.27
C PHE A 145 4.29 -15.66 2.83
N GLY A 146 4.71 -15.42 4.08
CA GLY A 146 5.89 -16.03 4.68
C GLY A 146 5.90 -16.06 6.21
N GLN A 147 7.01 -16.55 6.76
CA GLN A 147 7.27 -16.69 8.19
C GLN A 147 8.54 -15.92 8.55
N VAL A 148 8.53 -15.17 9.66
CA VAL A 148 9.67 -14.34 10.09
C VAL A 148 10.22 -14.89 11.39
N TYR A 149 11.54 -14.99 11.51
CA TYR A 149 12.28 -15.53 12.67
C TYR A 149 13.43 -14.61 13.05
N VAL A 150 13.89 -14.70 14.31
CA VAL A 150 15.20 -14.17 14.70
C VAL A 150 16.29 -15.05 14.08
N GLY A 151 17.24 -14.43 13.39
CA GLY A 151 18.50 -15.04 12.99
C GLY A 151 19.62 -14.51 13.89
N ARG A 152 20.35 -15.42 14.54
CA ARG A 152 21.55 -15.09 15.33
C ARG A 152 22.79 -15.51 14.57
N ARG A 153 23.72 -14.59 14.33
CA ARG A 153 24.95 -14.88 13.57
C ARG A 153 25.82 -15.90 14.29
N VAL A 154 26.32 -16.90 13.57
CA VAL A 154 27.10 -18.02 14.14
C VAL A 154 28.54 -17.62 14.45
N SER A 155 29.13 -16.70 13.68
CA SER A 155 30.50 -16.20 13.90
C SER A 155 30.67 -14.75 13.42
N GLY A 156 31.39 -13.96 14.21
CA GLY A 156 31.53 -12.52 14.02
C GLY A 156 30.23 -11.76 14.25
N GLY A 157 30.24 -10.48 13.90
CA GLY A 157 29.15 -9.53 14.15
C GLY A 157 29.23 -8.91 15.54
N THR A 158 29.60 -7.64 15.60
CA THR A 158 29.60 -6.84 16.85
C THR A 158 28.56 -5.72 16.86
N GLU A 159 27.94 -5.43 15.71
CA GLU A 159 26.95 -4.38 15.56
C GLU A 159 25.54 -4.85 15.92
N ARG A 160 24.65 -3.90 16.23
CA ARG A 160 23.23 -4.15 16.52
C ARG A 160 22.34 -4.11 15.26
N THR A 161 22.78 -3.40 14.22
CA THR A 161 22.02 -3.04 13.02
C THR A 161 22.94 -3.11 11.79
N GLY A 162 22.38 -3.26 10.59
CA GLY A 162 23.21 -3.28 9.37
C GLY A 162 23.83 -4.66 9.05
N PRO A 163 24.67 -4.73 8.01
CA PRO A 163 25.11 -6.01 7.44
C PRO A 163 26.03 -6.82 8.36
N ASP A 164 26.71 -6.19 9.33
CA ASP A 164 27.51 -6.90 10.34
C ASP A 164 26.70 -7.24 11.61
N ALA A 165 25.39 -6.98 11.66
CA ALA A 165 24.57 -7.20 12.85
C ALA A 165 24.65 -8.64 13.38
N TYR A 166 24.72 -8.75 14.71
CA TYR A 166 24.72 -10.04 15.41
C TYR A 166 23.33 -10.72 15.41
N GLU A 167 22.26 -9.94 15.49
CA GLU A 167 20.87 -10.39 15.33
C GLU A 167 20.22 -9.72 14.13
N VAL A 168 19.47 -10.50 13.35
CA VAL A 168 18.78 -10.11 12.12
C VAL A 168 17.37 -10.70 12.09
N ALA A 169 16.49 -10.15 11.27
CA ALA A 169 15.21 -10.80 10.94
C ALA A 169 15.38 -11.64 9.66
N LEU A 170 14.93 -12.89 9.74
CA LEU A 170 14.94 -13.86 8.64
C LEU A 170 13.51 -14.10 8.17
N LYS A 171 13.13 -13.58 6.99
CA LYS A 171 11.81 -13.83 6.36
C LYS A 171 11.94 -14.97 5.34
N PHE A 172 11.18 -16.04 5.56
CA PHE A 172 11.13 -17.25 4.74
C PHE A 172 9.80 -17.34 3.99
N GLU A 173 9.88 -17.56 2.69
CA GLU A 173 8.74 -17.81 1.81
C GLU A 173 8.99 -19.12 1.05
N HIS A 174 8.05 -20.06 1.16
CA HIS A 174 8.20 -21.36 0.51
C HIS A 174 7.99 -21.21 -0.99
N ARG A 175 8.73 -21.97 -1.82
CA ARG A 175 8.60 -21.98 -3.28
C ARG A 175 7.17 -22.23 -3.81
N ASN A 176 6.33 -22.93 -3.04
CA ASN A 176 4.94 -23.22 -3.38
C ASN A 176 3.95 -22.18 -2.78
N SER A 177 4.43 -21.15 -2.07
CA SER A 177 3.61 -20.03 -1.60
C SER A 177 3.00 -19.27 -2.77
N LYS A 178 1.81 -18.68 -2.55
CA LYS A 178 1.19 -17.75 -3.50
C LYS A 178 2.18 -16.60 -3.81
N GLY A 179 2.40 -16.33 -5.09
CA GLY A 179 3.37 -15.33 -5.55
C GLY A 179 4.76 -15.88 -5.91
N CYS A 180 5.10 -17.12 -5.53
CA CYS A 180 6.40 -17.75 -5.82
C CYS A 180 6.43 -18.62 -7.10
N ASN A 181 5.30 -18.79 -7.78
CA ASN A 181 5.14 -19.71 -8.92
C ASN A 181 6.09 -19.46 -10.11
N TYR A 182 6.63 -18.23 -10.23
CA TYR A 182 7.46 -17.81 -11.36
C TYR A 182 8.88 -17.39 -10.95
N GLY A 183 9.28 -17.65 -9.70
CA GLY A 183 10.57 -17.23 -9.15
C GLY A 183 10.46 -16.67 -7.72
N PRO A 184 11.42 -15.85 -7.28
CA PRO A 184 11.35 -15.19 -5.99
C PRO A 184 10.11 -14.27 -5.85
N PRO A 185 9.63 -14.02 -4.62
CA PRO A 185 8.53 -13.10 -4.35
C PRO A 185 8.74 -11.71 -4.97
N TYR A 186 7.67 -11.08 -5.48
CA TYR A 186 7.72 -9.72 -6.03
C TYR A 186 8.28 -8.70 -5.02
N GLU A 187 8.00 -8.90 -3.73
CA GLU A 187 8.55 -8.14 -2.60
C GLU A 187 10.08 -7.95 -2.66
N TRP A 188 10.83 -8.94 -3.18
CA TRP A 188 12.29 -8.82 -3.35
C TRP A 188 12.67 -7.71 -4.33
N GLN A 189 11.89 -7.49 -5.39
CA GLN A 189 12.13 -6.42 -6.37
C GLN A 189 11.78 -5.06 -5.77
N VAL A 190 10.73 -5.01 -4.95
CA VAL A 190 10.31 -3.81 -4.21
C VAL A 190 11.40 -3.39 -3.22
N TYR A 191 11.87 -4.28 -2.32
CA TYR A 191 13.01 -3.98 -1.44
C TYR A 191 14.29 -3.61 -2.19
N SER A 192 14.56 -4.22 -3.35
CA SER A 192 15.73 -3.85 -4.16
C SER A 192 15.65 -2.41 -4.70
N SER A 193 14.44 -1.88 -4.85
CA SER A 193 14.19 -0.49 -5.28
C SER A 193 14.12 0.50 -4.11
N LEU A 194 13.92 0.00 -2.89
CA LEU A 194 13.65 0.78 -1.67
C LEU A 194 14.72 0.64 -0.58
N ASN A 195 15.74 -0.21 -0.73
CA ASN A 195 16.86 -0.26 0.22
C ASN A 195 17.51 1.13 0.34
N GLY A 196 17.69 1.60 1.58
CA GLY A 196 18.16 2.96 1.87
C GLY A 196 17.08 4.06 1.76
N CYS A 197 15.82 3.72 1.45
CA CYS A 197 14.69 4.64 1.55
C CYS A 197 14.38 4.96 3.01
N TYR A 198 13.90 6.18 3.28
CA TYR A 198 13.54 6.58 4.65
C TYR A 198 12.44 5.68 5.23
N GLY A 199 12.67 5.21 6.45
CA GLY A 199 11.75 4.31 7.19
C GLY A 199 11.47 2.97 6.52
N ILE A 200 12.30 2.49 5.60
CA ILE A 200 12.27 1.09 5.13
C ILE A 200 13.47 0.36 5.74
N PRO A 201 13.29 -0.81 6.39
CA PRO A 201 14.42 -1.59 6.93
C PRO A 201 15.32 -2.09 5.80
N TRP A 202 16.62 -2.21 6.06
CA TRP A 202 17.55 -2.73 5.06
C TRP A 202 17.41 -4.24 4.92
N VAL A 203 17.36 -4.70 3.66
CA VAL A 203 17.69 -6.08 3.30
C VAL A 203 19.19 -6.16 3.04
N HIS A 204 19.93 -6.87 3.90
CA HIS A 204 21.37 -7.07 3.76
C HIS A 204 21.69 -8.18 2.75
N TYR A 205 20.94 -9.29 2.80
CA TYR A 205 21.13 -10.45 1.94
C TYR A 205 19.79 -11.03 1.50
N LYS A 206 19.77 -11.64 0.31
CA LYS A 206 18.63 -12.39 -0.21
C LYS A 206 19.12 -13.58 -1.03
N GLY A 207 18.42 -14.71 -0.95
CA GLY A 207 18.77 -15.89 -1.73
C GLY A 207 17.86 -17.08 -1.42
N ARG A 208 18.11 -18.19 -2.11
CA ARG A 208 17.34 -19.42 -1.92
C ARG A 208 18.16 -20.44 -1.15
N GLN A 209 17.54 -21.10 -0.17
CA GLN A 209 18.12 -22.25 0.53
C GLN A 209 17.07 -23.36 0.63
N GLY A 210 17.38 -24.54 0.08
CA GLY A 210 16.39 -25.59 -0.13
C GLY A 210 15.19 -25.06 -0.91
N ASP A 211 13.99 -25.32 -0.38
CA ASP A 211 12.71 -24.90 -0.95
C ASP A 211 12.23 -23.52 -0.45
N TYR A 212 13.08 -22.76 0.25
CA TYR A 212 12.78 -21.41 0.74
C TYR A 212 13.50 -20.31 -0.01
N TYR A 213 12.75 -19.27 -0.38
CA TYR A 213 13.27 -17.93 -0.61
C TYR A 213 13.45 -17.25 0.76
N VAL A 214 14.63 -16.70 1.01
CA VAL A 214 15.00 -16.06 2.29
C VAL A 214 15.46 -14.63 2.08
N LEU A 215 14.93 -13.71 2.89
CA LEU A 215 15.44 -12.36 3.10
C LEU A 215 16.12 -12.29 4.47
N VAL A 216 17.31 -11.68 4.51
CA VAL A 216 18.04 -11.30 5.73
C VAL A 216 17.98 -9.78 5.83
N MET A 217 17.34 -9.26 6.87
CA MET A 217 17.04 -7.84 7.04
C MET A 217 17.29 -7.36 8.47
N ASP A 218 17.33 -6.05 8.68
CA ASP A 218 17.41 -5.44 10.01
C ASP A 218 16.33 -6.05 10.94
N ILE A 219 16.72 -6.49 12.14
CA ILE A 219 15.75 -6.79 13.19
C ILE A 219 15.28 -5.47 13.81
N LEU A 220 13.96 -5.34 13.98
CA LEU A 220 13.29 -4.14 14.49
C LEU A 220 12.70 -4.38 15.90
N GLY A 221 12.19 -3.31 16.50
CA GLY A 221 11.46 -3.32 17.76
C GLY A 221 9.97 -3.70 17.62
N PRO A 222 9.13 -3.33 18.61
CA PRO A 222 7.71 -3.66 18.60
C PRO A 222 6.94 -2.93 17.48
N SER A 223 5.84 -3.54 17.02
CA SER A 223 4.90 -2.88 16.11
C SER A 223 4.03 -1.84 16.85
N LEU A 224 3.41 -0.91 16.12
CA LEU A 224 2.41 0.00 16.72
C LEU A 224 1.23 -0.77 17.30
N TRP A 225 0.92 -1.96 16.78
CA TRP A 225 -0.07 -2.87 17.39
C TRP A 225 0.37 -3.36 18.78
N ASP A 226 1.63 -3.77 18.93
CA ASP A 226 2.18 -4.23 20.21
C ASP A 226 2.22 -3.08 21.23
N VAL A 227 2.69 -1.91 20.80
CA VAL A 227 2.73 -0.69 21.62
C VAL A 227 1.32 -0.28 22.05
N TRP A 228 0.35 -0.27 21.14
CA TRP A 228 -1.05 0.06 21.43
C TRP A 228 -1.68 -0.90 22.45
N ASN A 229 -1.40 -2.21 22.36
CA ASN A 229 -1.84 -3.16 23.39
C ASN A 229 -1.14 -2.93 24.74
N SER A 230 0.16 -2.61 24.75
CA SER A 230 0.91 -2.32 25.98
C SER A 230 0.43 -1.07 26.72
N LEU A 231 -0.16 -0.11 26.00
CA LEU A 231 -0.72 1.14 26.54
C LEU A 231 -2.19 1.03 26.95
N GLY A 232 -2.74 -0.19 27.06
CA GLY A 232 -4.14 -0.38 27.44
C GLY A 232 -5.14 -0.04 26.33
N GLN A 233 -4.76 -0.29 25.07
CA GLN A 233 -5.63 -0.18 23.89
C GLN A 233 -6.07 1.24 23.54
N THR A 234 -5.23 2.23 23.86
CA THR A 234 -5.38 3.63 23.45
C THR A 234 -4.01 4.32 23.32
N MET A 235 -3.95 5.40 22.53
CA MET A 235 -2.77 6.27 22.40
C MET A 235 -3.20 7.73 22.50
N THR A 236 -2.32 8.59 23.04
CA THR A 236 -2.60 10.03 23.18
C THR A 236 -2.63 10.73 21.80
N PRO A 237 -3.40 11.83 21.65
CA PRO A 237 -3.40 12.61 20.41
C PRO A 237 -2.01 13.06 19.94
N SER A 238 -1.15 13.48 20.87
CA SER A 238 0.25 13.85 20.62
C SER A 238 1.09 12.67 20.09
N MET A 239 0.94 11.48 20.68
CA MET A 239 1.62 10.28 20.19
C MET A 239 1.16 9.90 18.78
N VAL A 240 -0.14 9.90 18.52
CA VAL A 240 -0.68 9.56 17.19
C VAL A 240 -0.38 10.64 16.15
N ALA A 241 -0.28 11.91 16.54
CA ALA A 241 0.22 12.99 15.69
C ALA A 241 1.69 12.76 15.27
N CYS A 242 2.57 12.37 16.21
CA CYS A 242 3.95 12.02 15.87
C CYS A 242 4.03 10.79 14.94
N ILE A 243 3.15 9.80 15.14
CA ILE A 243 3.02 8.65 14.23
C ILE A 243 2.56 9.10 12.83
N ALA A 244 1.59 10.02 12.74
CA ALA A 244 1.10 10.55 11.47
C ALA A 244 2.23 11.23 10.67
N VAL A 245 3.00 12.12 11.30
CA VAL A 245 4.12 12.83 10.65
C VAL A 245 5.15 11.86 10.06
N GLU A 246 5.61 10.88 10.84
CA GLU A 246 6.57 9.87 10.33
C GLU A 246 5.94 8.96 9.28
N ALA A 247 4.72 8.44 9.51
CA ALA A 247 4.06 7.53 8.57
C ALA A 247 3.76 8.20 7.20
N ILE A 248 3.31 9.46 7.19
CA ILE A 248 3.11 10.23 5.95
C ILE A 248 4.45 10.39 5.21
N SER A 249 5.53 10.71 5.92
CA SER A 249 6.86 10.88 5.33
C SER A 249 7.44 9.58 4.76
N ILE A 250 7.21 8.45 5.42
CA ILE A 250 7.63 7.13 4.93
C ILE A 250 6.83 6.75 3.67
N LEU A 251 5.51 6.96 3.69
CA LEU A 251 4.66 6.74 2.52
C LEU A 251 5.05 7.65 1.36
N GLU A 252 5.35 8.93 1.60
CA GLU A 252 5.84 9.84 0.56
C GLU A 252 7.10 9.29 -0.12
N LYS A 253 8.13 8.86 0.63
CA LYS A 253 9.36 8.36 0.00
C LYS A 253 9.15 7.03 -0.73
N LEU A 254 8.24 6.18 -0.25
CA LEU A 254 7.78 4.98 -0.96
C LEU A 254 7.03 5.34 -2.27
N HIS A 255 6.12 6.31 -2.21
CA HIS A 255 5.37 6.84 -3.35
C HIS A 255 6.31 7.49 -4.37
N ALA A 256 7.29 8.28 -3.96
CA ALA A 256 8.29 8.92 -4.83
C ALA A 256 9.03 7.88 -5.71
N LYS A 257 9.37 6.71 -5.12
CA LYS A 257 9.99 5.55 -5.79
C LYS A 257 9.05 4.77 -6.73
N GLY A 258 7.77 5.15 -6.79
CA GLY A 258 6.78 4.63 -7.73
C GLY A 258 5.98 3.43 -7.23
N PHE A 259 6.00 3.15 -5.93
CA PHE A 259 5.25 2.07 -5.30
C PHE A 259 4.17 2.60 -4.37
N VAL A 260 3.06 1.89 -4.24
CA VAL A 260 2.09 1.98 -3.13
C VAL A 260 2.23 0.74 -2.26
N HIS A 261 1.94 0.87 -0.98
CA HIS A 261 2.09 -0.18 0.03
C HIS A 261 0.95 -1.21 -0.04
N GLY A 262 -0.30 -0.75 -0.11
CA GLY A 262 -1.50 -1.59 -0.26
C GLY A 262 -1.97 -2.32 0.99
N ASP A 263 -1.23 -2.28 2.10
CA ASP A 263 -1.63 -2.87 3.40
C ASP A 263 -1.14 -2.04 4.59
N VAL A 264 -1.47 -0.74 4.60
CA VAL A 264 -1.12 0.19 5.68
C VAL A 264 -1.97 -0.11 6.93
N LYS A 265 -1.31 -0.45 8.05
CA LYS A 265 -1.94 -0.88 9.31
C LYS A 265 -0.96 -0.83 10.50
N PRO A 266 -1.42 -0.81 11.77
CA PRO A 266 -0.56 -0.79 12.96
C PRO A 266 0.48 -1.91 13.03
N GLU A 267 0.14 -3.10 12.53
CA GLU A 267 1.00 -4.29 12.56
C GLU A 267 2.22 -4.17 11.62
N ASN A 268 2.12 -3.33 10.57
CA ASN A 268 3.17 -3.15 9.56
C ASN A 268 4.07 -1.92 9.83
N PHE A 269 3.77 -1.13 10.86
CA PHE A 269 4.65 -0.06 11.33
C PHE A 269 5.37 -0.49 12.62
N LEU A 270 6.69 -0.57 12.58
CA LEU A 270 7.53 -1.00 13.71
C LEU A 270 8.44 0.13 14.17
N LEU A 271 8.78 0.11 15.46
CA LEU A 271 9.84 0.94 16.01
C LEU A 271 11.22 0.35 15.71
N GLY A 272 12.29 1.14 15.81
CA GLY A 272 13.64 0.61 15.86
C GLY A 272 13.89 -0.25 17.10
N GLN A 273 15.02 -0.94 17.16
CA GLN A 273 15.36 -1.79 18.31
C GLN A 273 15.43 -0.97 19.61
N PRO A 274 14.89 -1.47 20.74
CA PRO A 274 15.07 -0.84 22.05
C PRO A 274 16.56 -0.67 22.41
N GLY A 275 16.93 0.51 22.92
CA GLY A 275 18.31 0.86 23.25
C GLY A 275 19.21 1.12 22.04
N SER A 276 18.66 1.22 20.82
CA SER A 276 19.37 1.73 19.65
C SER A 276 19.09 3.22 19.43
N PRO A 277 19.94 3.97 18.70
CA PRO A 277 19.67 5.37 18.37
C PRO A 277 18.35 5.59 17.61
N ASP A 278 17.83 4.54 16.95
CA ASP A 278 16.60 4.54 16.17
C ASP A 278 15.39 3.95 16.94
N GLU A 279 15.49 3.70 18.26
CA GLU A 279 14.40 3.07 19.06
C GLU A 279 13.05 3.80 18.98
N LYS A 280 13.06 5.11 18.77
CA LYS A 280 11.86 5.95 18.62
C LYS A 280 11.48 6.23 17.15
N LYS A 281 12.26 5.74 16.18
CA LYS A 281 12.01 5.94 14.74
C LYS A 281 11.02 4.91 14.24
N LEU A 282 10.14 5.32 13.33
CA LEU A 282 9.19 4.43 12.68
C LEU A 282 9.79 3.79 11.42
N PHE A 283 9.39 2.55 11.14
CA PHE A 283 9.72 1.78 9.95
C PHE A 283 8.47 1.10 9.40
N LEU A 284 8.31 1.04 8.09
CA LEU A 284 7.24 0.34 7.37
C LEU A 284 7.77 -0.99 6.81
N ILE A 285 7.05 -2.09 7.07
CA ILE A 285 7.43 -3.46 6.67
C ILE A 285 6.31 -4.17 5.89
N ASP A 286 6.63 -5.37 5.40
CA ASP A 286 5.75 -6.30 4.67
C ASP A 286 5.25 -5.77 3.32
N LEU A 287 6.19 -5.63 2.39
CA LEU A 287 5.96 -5.09 1.03
C LEU A 287 5.39 -6.16 0.07
N GLY A 288 4.81 -7.24 0.60
CA GLY A 288 4.24 -8.36 -0.17
C GLY A 288 2.99 -8.00 -0.98
N LEU A 289 2.26 -6.95 -0.58
CA LEU A 289 1.11 -6.41 -1.32
C LEU A 289 1.43 -5.13 -2.11
N ALA A 290 2.68 -4.65 -2.05
CA ALA A 290 3.08 -3.43 -2.72
C ALA A 290 2.92 -3.56 -4.24
N SER A 291 2.54 -2.46 -4.90
CA SER A 291 2.32 -2.41 -6.35
C SER A 291 2.76 -1.08 -6.93
N ARG A 292 2.89 -0.99 -8.26
CA ARG A 292 3.31 0.26 -8.92
C ARG A 292 2.10 1.16 -9.19
N TRP A 293 2.21 2.44 -8.84
CA TRP A 293 1.25 3.49 -9.23
C TRP A 293 1.72 4.30 -10.44
N LYS A 294 3.02 4.22 -10.80
CA LYS A 294 3.57 4.79 -12.04
C LYS A 294 4.49 3.83 -12.78
N GLU A 295 4.54 3.97 -14.10
CA GLU A 295 5.45 3.23 -14.96
C GLU A 295 6.90 3.68 -14.77
N THR A 296 7.86 2.75 -14.81
CA THR A 296 9.29 3.05 -14.56
C THR A 296 9.97 3.82 -15.70
N SER A 297 9.53 3.59 -16.93
CA SER A 297 10.09 4.14 -18.17
C SER A 297 9.57 5.56 -18.48
N SER A 298 8.25 5.74 -18.48
CA SER A 298 7.60 7.00 -18.83
C SER A 298 7.35 7.92 -17.64
N GLY A 299 7.36 7.39 -16.41
CA GLY A 299 6.94 8.10 -15.20
C GLY A 299 5.43 8.39 -15.13
N GLN A 300 4.65 7.96 -16.13
CA GLN A 300 3.20 8.19 -16.18
C GLN A 300 2.48 7.36 -15.12
N HIS A 301 1.36 7.89 -14.63
CA HIS A 301 0.46 7.18 -13.74
C HIS A 301 -0.07 5.91 -14.42
N VAL A 302 -0.23 4.81 -13.67
CA VAL A 302 -0.86 3.60 -14.21
C VAL A 302 -2.32 3.85 -14.56
N ASP A 303 -2.81 3.15 -15.58
CA ASP A 303 -4.21 3.21 -15.98
C ASP A 303 -5.15 2.78 -14.85
N TYR A 304 -6.32 3.42 -14.82
CA TYR A 304 -7.41 3.02 -13.95
C TYR A 304 -8.05 1.72 -14.45
N ASP A 305 -8.16 0.73 -13.57
CA ASP A 305 -8.88 -0.52 -13.78
C ASP A 305 -9.77 -0.80 -12.55
N GLN A 306 -10.80 -1.63 -12.70
CA GLN A 306 -11.65 -2.05 -11.60
C GLN A 306 -12.12 -3.51 -11.78
N ARG A 307 -11.77 -4.34 -10.80
CA ARG A 307 -12.04 -5.78 -10.74
C ARG A 307 -12.72 -6.11 -9.40
N PRO A 308 -14.05 -5.97 -9.28
CA PRO A 308 -14.77 -6.08 -8.00
C PRO A 308 -14.63 -7.43 -7.27
N ASP A 309 -14.19 -8.46 -7.97
CA ASP A 309 -13.86 -9.79 -7.47
C ASP A 309 -12.48 -9.88 -6.77
N ILE A 310 -11.61 -8.88 -6.95
CA ILE A 310 -10.24 -8.87 -6.42
C ILE A 310 -10.10 -7.84 -5.30
N PHE A 311 -10.15 -8.31 -4.06
CA PHE A 311 -9.78 -7.53 -2.87
C PHE A 311 -8.33 -7.81 -2.44
N ARG A 312 -7.64 -6.78 -1.93
CA ARG A 312 -6.29 -6.87 -1.34
C ARG A 312 -6.19 -5.98 -0.10
N GLY A 313 -5.25 -6.31 0.79
CA GLY A 313 -5.01 -5.60 2.05
C GLY A 313 -5.92 -6.08 3.19
N THR A 314 -5.80 -5.41 4.34
CA THR A 314 -6.54 -5.75 5.56
C THR A 314 -7.90 -5.05 5.59
N ILE A 315 -9.01 -5.81 5.52
CA ILE A 315 -10.42 -5.30 5.50
C ILE A 315 -10.68 -4.14 6.48
N ARG A 316 -10.11 -4.21 7.69
CA ARG A 316 -10.29 -3.18 8.72
C ARG A 316 -9.78 -1.80 8.26
N TYR A 317 -8.63 -1.74 7.60
CA TYR A 317 -7.92 -0.49 7.29
C TYR A 317 -7.88 -0.15 5.79
N ALA A 318 -8.13 -1.10 4.88
CA ALA A 318 -8.09 -0.85 3.44
C ALA A 318 -9.03 0.28 2.98
N SER A 319 -8.68 1.01 1.93
CA SER A 319 -9.52 2.08 1.38
C SER A 319 -10.86 1.57 0.84
N VAL A 320 -11.85 2.46 0.71
CA VAL A 320 -13.10 2.22 -0.01
C VAL A 320 -12.82 1.73 -1.44
N HIS A 321 -11.80 2.25 -2.10
CA HIS A 321 -11.49 1.86 -3.48
C HIS A 321 -10.87 0.45 -3.57
N ALA A 322 -10.06 0.04 -2.58
CA ALA A 322 -9.56 -1.33 -2.47
C ALA A 322 -10.70 -2.33 -2.27
N HIS A 323 -11.72 -1.99 -1.46
CA HIS A 323 -12.95 -2.78 -1.33
C HIS A 323 -13.75 -2.91 -2.64
N LEU A 324 -13.67 -1.90 -3.51
CA LEU A 324 -14.32 -1.91 -4.83
C LEU A 324 -13.47 -2.59 -5.92
N GLY A 325 -12.29 -3.13 -5.57
CA GLY A 325 -11.37 -3.77 -6.49
C GLY A 325 -10.74 -2.83 -7.52
N ARG A 326 -10.66 -1.53 -7.20
CA ARG A 326 -10.04 -0.52 -8.08
C ARG A 326 -8.52 -0.63 -8.03
N THR A 327 -7.83 -0.20 -9.10
CA THR A 327 -6.37 0.00 -9.06
C THR A 327 -6.01 0.88 -7.86
N GLY A 328 -5.05 0.44 -7.05
CA GLY A 328 -4.56 1.20 -5.90
C GLY A 328 -3.61 2.33 -6.33
N SER A 329 -3.75 3.48 -5.69
CA SER A 329 -2.90 4.66 -5.85
C SER A 329 -2.54 5.27 -4.49
N ARG A 330 -1.75 6.35 -4.49
CA ARG A 330 -1.17 7.01 -3.32
C ARG A 330 -2.23 7.42 -2.29
N ARG A 331 -3.41 7.85 -2.75
CA ARG A 331 -4.56 8.16 -1.89
C ARG A 331 -5.02 6.97 -1.05
N ASP A 332 -4.87 5.74 -1.53
CA ASP A 332 -5.39 4.54 -0.86
C ASP A 332 -4.56 4.17 0.37
N ASP A 333 -3.24 4.36 0.29
CA ASP A 333 -2.35 4.24 1.45
C ASP A 333 -2.62 5.34 2.49
N LEU A 334 -2.92 6.57 2.04
CA LEU A 334 -3.22 7.71 2.92
C LEU A 334 -4.61 7.59 3.59
N GLU A 335 -5.62 7.10 2.88
CA GLU A 335 -6.94 6.75 3.44
C GLU A 335 -6.81 5.61 4.48
N SER A 336 -6.01 4.58 4.14
CA SER A 336 -5.73 3.48 5.06
C SER A 336 -4.93 3.94 6.29
N LEU A 337 -4.04 4.93 6.13
CA LEU A 337 -3.38 5.59 7.25
C LEU A 337 -4.38 6.37 8.11
N ALA A 338 -5.32 7.11 7.53
CA ALA A 338 -6.33 7.84 8.31
C ALA A 338 -7.16 6.89 9.19
N TYR A 339 -7.61 5.76 8.64
CA TYR A 339 -8.29 4.72 9.42
C TYR A 339 -7.37 4.08 10.49
N THR A 340 -6.08 3.91 10.20
CA THR A 340 -5.07 3.42 11.15
C THR A 340 -4.87 4.38 12.32
N LEU A 341 -4.70 5.67 12.07
CA LEU A 341 -4.51 6.69 13.11
C LEU A 341 -5.74 6.80 14.02
N ILE A 342 -6.94 6.81 13.45
CA ILE A 342 -8.18 6.91 14.25
C ILE A 342 -8.43 5.61 15.03
N PHE A 343 -8.02 4.45 14.51
CA PHE A 343 -8.02 3.20 15.28
C PHE A 343 -7.09 3.31 16.50
N LEU A 344 -5.86 3.81 16.36
CA LEU A 344 -4.92 3.97 17.48
C LEU A 344 -5.46 4.90 18.59
N LEU A 345 -6.20 5.96 18.22
CA LEU A 345 -6.86 6.87 19.16
C LEU A 345 -8.09 6.26 19.86
N ARG A 346 -8.93 5.53 19.12
CA ARG A 346 -10.27 5.13 19.59
C ARG A 346 -10.38 3.66 20.00
N GLY A 347 -9.36 2.87 19.71
CA GLY A 347 -9.30 1.41 19.86
C GLY A 347 -10.27 0.61 18.99
N ARG A 348 -11.15 1.27 18.23
CA ARG A 348 -12.13 0.63 17.35
C ARG A 348 -12.57 1.54 16.20
N LEU A 349 -12.93 0.92 15.08
CA LEU A 349 -13.55 1.53 13.93
C LEU A 349 -15.03 1.09 13.80
N PRO A 350 -15.96 1.94 13.30
CA PRO A 350 -17.41 1.67 13.28
C PRO A 350 -17.89 0.52 12.38
N TRP A 351 -16.98 -0.13 11.67
CA TRP A 351 -17.21 -1.31 10.83
C TRP A 351 -16.55 -2.60 11.36
N GLN A 352 -16.05 -2.59 12.60
CA GLN A 352 -15.67 -3.81 13.29
C GLN A 352 -16.92 -4.59 13.74
N GLY A 353 -16.86 -5.92 13.67
CA GLY A 353 -17.94 -6.83 14.08
C GLY A 353 -18.66 -7.53 12.94
N TYR A 354 -18.57 -7.05 11.69
CA TYR A 354 -19.08 -7.78 10.52
C TYR A 354 -18.33 -9.10 10.31
N GLN A 355 -19.07 -10.17 9.95
CA GLN A 355 -18.58 -11.53 9.73
C GLN A 355 -19.22 -12.14 8.48
N GLY A 356 -18.70 -13.28 8.01
CA GLY A 356 -19.22 -14.02 6.85
C GLY A 356 -18.69 -13.52 5.50
N GLU A 357 -19.09 -14.18 4.42
CA GLU A 357 -18.54 -13.97 3.07
C GLU A 357 -18.77 -12.53 2.53
N ASN A 358 -19.87 -11.89 2.95
CA ASN A 358 -20.20 -10.51 2.56
C ASN A 358 -19.54 -9.43 3.45
N LYS A 359 -18.68 -9.81 4.41
CA LYS A 359 -17.99 -8.90 5.35
C LYS A 359 -17.30 -7.73 4.68
N SER A 360 -16.53 -7.97 3.60
CA SER A 360 -15.84 -6.91 2.86
C SER A 360 -16.82 -5.89 2.26
N PHE A 361 -17.94 -6.35 1.71
CA PHE A 361 -18.99 -5.50 1.16
C PHE A 361 -19.72 -4.69 2.25
N LEU A 362 -20.04 -5.30 3.40
CA LEU A 362 -20.67 -4.60 4.52
C LEU A 362 -19.75 -3.51 5.10
N VAL A 363 -18.45 -3.81 5.26
CA VAL A 363 -17.43 -2.84 5.66
C VAL A 363 -17.34 -1.69 4.66
N CYS A 364 -17.29 -2.00 3.35
CA CYS A 364 -17.27 -0.99 2.28
C CYS A 364 -18.49 -0.05 2.35
N LYS A 365 -19.70 -0.62 2.44
CA LYS A 365 -20.95 0.15 2.55
C LYS A 365 -20.93 1.04 3.80
N LYS A 366 -20.42 0.53 4.92
CA LYS A 366 -20.31 1.30 6.17
C LYS A 366 -19.31 2.45 6.05
N LYS A 367 -18.14 2.24 5.44
CA LYS A 367 -17.13 3.28 5.15
C LYS A 367 -17.67 4.38 4.23
N MET A 368 -18.42 4.02 3.19
CA MET A 368 -19.09 5.00 2.31
C MET A 368 -20.17 5.82 3.01
N SER A 369 -20.85 5.24 4.01
CA SER A 369 -21.99 5.89 4.69
C SER A 369 -21.63 6.82 5.85
N ILE A 370 -20.39 6.78 6.34
CA ILE A 370 -19.98 7.50 7.55
C ILE A 370 -19.25 8.78 7.18
N SER A 371 -19.73 9.92 7.69
CA SER A 371 -19.06 11.20 7.51
C SER A 371 -17.78 11.28 8.37
N PRO A 372 -16.78 12.06 7.93
CA PRO A 372 -15.62 12.37 8.76
C PRO A 372 -15.98 12.99 10.11
N ASP A 373 -17.03 13.81 10.21
CA ASP A 373 -17.59 14.29 11.47
C ASP A 373 -17.96 13.16 12.44
N LEU A 374 -18.72 12.16 11.97
CA LEU A 374 -19.16 11.05 12.83
C LEU A 374 -17.99 10.12 13.17
N MET A 375 -17.01 9.98 12.26
CA MET A 375 -15.80 9.18 12.49
C MET A 375 -14.86 9.83 13.53
N CYS A 376 -14.69 11.15 13.45
CA CYS A 376 -13.74 11.93 14.24
C CYS A 376 -14.39 12.77 15.37
N CYS A 377 -15.65 12.49 15.75
CA CYS A 377 -16.42 13.28 16.72
C CYS A 377 -15.80 13.47 18.12
N TYR A 378 -14.81 12.65 18.50
CA TYR A 378 -14.02 12.77 19.74
C TYR A 378 -12.51 12.82 19.48
N CYS A 379 -12.10 13.14 18.24
CA CYS A 379 -10.70 13.30 17.85
C CYS A 379 -10.37 14.78 17.72
N ALA A 380 -9.09 15.14 17.88
CA ALA A 380 -8.65 16.51 17.62
C ALA A 380 -8.88 16.89 16.13
N PRO A 381 -9.12 18.19 15.81
CA PRO A 381 -9.45 18.63 14.45
C PRO A 381 -8.50 18.15 13.33
N PRO A 382 -7.17 18.05 13.53
CA PRO A 382 -6.25 17.53 12.52
C PRO A 382 -6.63 16.15 11.95
N PHE A 383 -7.12 15.23 12.78
CA PHE A 383 -7.50 13.88 12.33
C PHE A 383 -8.73 13.89 11.44
N LYS A 384 -9.70 14.79 11.71
CA LYS A 384 -10.86 15.01 10.84
C LYS A 384 -10.42 15.57 9.49
N LEU A 385 -9.64 16.65 9.52
CA LEU A 385 -9.19 17.35 8.31
C LEU A 385 -8.29 16.47 7.42
N PHE A 386 -7.44 15.64 8.03
CA PHE A 386 -6.66 14.64 7.30
C PHE A 386 -7.58 13.62 6.61
N LEU A 387 -8.54 13.03 7.33
CA LEU A 387 -9.51 12.09 6.76
C LEU A 387 -10.35 12.70 5.63
N GLU A 388 -10.84 13.93 5.80
CA GLU A 388 -11.57 14.69 4.77
C GLU A 388 -10.70 14.93 3.53
N THR A 389 -9.43 15.28 3.71
CA THR A 389 -8.53 15.56 2.59
C THR A 389 -8.28 14.29 1.78
N VAL A 390 -7.87 13.19 2.42
CA VAL A 390 -7.45 11.96 1.72
C VAL A 390 -8.62 11.22 1.06
N THR A 391 -9.82 11.25 1.65
CA THR A 391 -11.02 10.59 1.07
C THR A 391 -11.60 11.32 -0.15
N ASN A 392 -11.22 12.57 -0.38
CA ASN A 392 -11.64 13.36 -1.55
C ASN A 392 -10.59 13.39 -2.69
N MET A 393 -9.40 12.81 -2.49
CA MET A 393 -8.35 12.79 -3.52
C MET A 393 -8.74 11.98 -4.77
N LYS A 394 -8.39 12.48 -5.94
CA LYS A 394 -8.54 11.76 -7.22
C LYS A 394 -7.50 10.64 -7.34
N PHE A 395 -7.77 9.70 -8.26
CA PHE A 395 -6.94 8.50 -8.46
C PHE A 395 -5.49 8.84 -8.84
N ASP A 396 -5.32 9.85 -9.69
CA ASP A 396 -4.07 10.32 -10.28
C ASP A 396 -3.47 11.54 -9.56
N GLU A 397 -4.13 12.04 -8.52
CA GLU A 397 -3.72 13.24 -7.77
C GLU A 397 -2.35 13.07 -7.11
N GLU A 398 -1.53 14.12 -7.14
CA GLU A 398 -0.28 14.21 -6.38
C GLU A 398 -0.62 14.71 -4.96
N PRO A 399 -0.44 13.89 -3.91
CA PRO A 399 -0.72 14.35 -2.55
C PRO A 399 0.25 15.46 -2.14
N ASN A 400 -0.27 16.52 -1.52
CA ASN A 400 0.58 17.53 -0.90
C ASN A 400 1.01 17.05 0.50
N TYR A 401 1.99 16.15 0.56
CA TYR A 401 2.47 15.54 1.80
C TYR A 401 2.92 16.57 2.86
N PRO A 402 3.65 17.65 2.53
CA PRO A 402 3.99 18.70 3.51
C PRO A 402 2.74 19.33 4.12
N LYS A 403 1.70 19.61 3.31
CA LYS A 403 0.43 20.15 3.84
C LYS A 403 -0.34 19.16 4.70
N LEU A 404 -0.24 17.85 4.44
CA LEU A 404 -0.83 16.80 5.27
C LEU A 404 -0.08 16.66 6.61
N ILE A 405 1.25 16.77 6.59
CA ILE A 405 2.10 16.79 7.78
C ILE A 405 1.77 18.01 8.65
N SER A 406 1.68 19.20 8.05
CA SER A 406 1.40 20.47 8.74
C SER A 406 0.02 20.52 9.43
N LEU A 407 -0.86 19.54 9.21
CA LEU A 407 -2.12 19.45 9.96
C LEU A 407 -1.86 19.12 11.43
N PHE A 408 -0.78 18.38 11.72
CA PHE A 408 -0.53 17.80 13.03
C PHE A 408 0.34 18.67 13.95
N ASP A 409 0.94 19.75 13.45
CA ASP A 409 1.93 20.59 14.15
C ASP A 409 1.47 21.06 15.55
N GLU A 410 0.21 21.47 15.69
CA GLU A 410 -0.38 21.93 16.97
C GLU A 410 -0.44 20.83 18.05
N LEU A 411 -0.34 19.55 17.67
CA LEU A 411 -0.35 18.40 18.56
C LEU A 411 1.06 17.87 18.88
N ILE A 412 2.12 18.45 18.29
CA ILE A 412 3.49 17.98 18.45
C ILE A 412 4.16 18.62 19.68
N GLU A 413 4.48 17.78 20.66
CA GLU A 413 5.23 18.18 21.85
C GLU A 413 6.72 18.49 21.57
N PRO A 414 7.44 19.16 22.51
CA PRO A 414 8.89 19.33 22.45
C PRO A 414 9.65 18.00 22.34
N GLN A 415 10.78 18.01 21.62
CA GLN A 415 11.53 16.80 21.22
C GLN A 415 11.79 15.78 22.34
N HIS A 416 12.12 16.24 23.55
CA HIS A 416 12.47 15.37 24.69
C HIS A 416 11.27 14.60 25.27
N LEU A 417 10.04 15.08 25.07
CA LEU A 417 8.81 14.42 25.52
C LEU A 417 8.24 13.45 24.47
N ARG A 418 8.62 13.59 23.19
CA ARG A 418 8.02 12.81 22.10
C ARG A 418 8.24 11.30 22.30
N PRO A 419 7.18 10.48 22.20
CA PRO A 419 7.32 9.02 22.19
C PRO A 419 7.90 8.50 20.87
N ILE A 420 7.68 9.22 19.76
CA ILE A 420 8.15 8.91 18.40
C ILE A 420 9.04 10.05 17.90
N ARG A 421 10.16 9.71 17.26
CA ARG A 421 11.14 10.67 16.75
C ARG A 421 10.76 11.10 15.34
N ILE A 422 10.29 12.34 15.21
CA ILE A 422 9.86 12.96 13.94
C ILE A 422 10.94 13.82 13.26
N ASP A 423 12.12 13.98 13.88
CA ASP A 423 13.15 14.91 13.39
C ASP A 423 13.84 14.43 12.09
N GLY A 424 13.57 13.18 11.67
CA GLY A 424 13.94 12.65 10.37
C GLY A 424 12.98 13.13 9.30
N ALA A 425 11.67 12.90 9.46
CA ALA A 425 10.61 13.45 8.61
C ALA A 425 10.78 14.96 8.35
N LEU A 426 10.87 15.76 9.41
CA LEU A 426 10.96 17.23 9.31
C LEU A 426 12.24 17.77 8.62
N LYS A 427 13.26 16.93 8.40
CA LYS A 427 14.46 17.28 7.63
C LYS A 427 14.35 16.92 6.15
N LEU A 428 13.54 15.93 5.81
CA LEU A 428 13.33 15.54 4.41
C LEU A 428 12.61 16.65 3.64
N ASP A 429 11.59 17.24 4.25
CA ASP A 429 10.81 18.37 3.72
C ASP A 429 11.72 19.56 3.34
N LYS A 430 12.56 20.01 4.30
CA LYS A 430 13.51 21.11 4.08
C LYS A 430 14.54 20.83 2.99
N ASN A 431 15.08 19.61 2.93
CA ASN A 431 16.05 19.24 1.90
C ASN A 431 15.40 19.23 0.50
N GLU A 432 14.12 18.87 0.39
CA GLU A 432 13.38 18.91 -0.87
C GLU A 432 12.98 20.34 -1.26
N GLU A 433 12.60 21.20 -0.31
CA GLU A 433 12.45 22.65 -0.56
C GLU A 433 13.74 23.27 -1.09
N GLU A 434 14.90 22.98 -0.47
CA GLU A 434 16.21 23.44 -0.94
C GLU A 434 16.56 22.89 -2.34
N GLU A 435 16.28 21.61 -2.62
CA GLU A 435 16.55 21.02 -3.94
C GLU A 435 15.62 21.60 -5.03
N VAL A 436 14.36 21.89 -4.70
CA VAL A 436 13.41 22.58 -5.59
C VAL A 436 13.83 24.02 -5.83
N MET A 437 14.24 24.76 -4.79
CA MET A 437 14.82 26.10 -4.89
C MET A 437 16.06 26.10 -5.79
N MET A 438 16.98 25.14 -5.63
CA MET A 438 18.14 25.01 -6.51
C MET A 438 17.75 24.70 -7.96
N LYS A 439 16.78 23.81 -8.19
CA LYS A 439 16.26 23.49 -9.53
C LYS A 439 15.58 24.70 -10.18
N MET A 440 14.82 25.49 -9.41
CA MET A 440 14.23 26.76 -9.89
C MET A 440 15.31 27.80 -10.22
N ASN A 441 16.29 28.00 -9.35
CA ASN A 441 17.39 28.95 -9.57
C ASN A 441 18.29 28.54 -10.75
N ASN A 442 18.49 27.24 -10.98
CA ASN A 442 19.19 26.74 -12.18
C ASN A 442 18.35 26.90 -13.46
N ARG A 443 17.02 26.76 -13.40
CA ARG A 443 16.14 27.09 -14.53
C ARG A 443 16.15 28.60 -14.83
N GLY A 444 16.05 29.45 -13.81
CA GLY A 444 16.15 30.91 -13.95
C GLY A 444 17.46 31.33 -14.62
N ARG A 445 18.60 30.84 -14.11
CA ARG A 445 19.91 31.09 -14.73
C ARG A 445 20.04 30.56 -16.16
N LYS A 446 19.31 29.50 -16.53
CA LYS A 446 19.26 29.01 -17.92
C LYS A 446 18.42 29.90 -18.83
N PHE A 447 17.29 30.40 -18.34
CA PHE A 447 16.48 31.41 -19.05
C PHE A 447 17.25 32.71 -19.26
N ASP A 448 17.99 33.20 -18.26
CA ASP A 448 18.88 34.37 -18.43
C ASP A 448 19.98 34.13 -19.47
N TRP A 449 20.57 32.92 -19.51
CA TRP A 449 21.56 32.55 -20.52
C TRP A 449 20.99 32.50 -21.94
N GLU A 450 19.80 31.92 -22.11
CA GLU A 450 19.11 31.86 -23.40
C GLU A 450 18.64 33.27 -23.84
N ALA A 451 18.19 34.12 -22.92
CA ALA A 451 17.86 35.53 -23.19
C ALA A 451 19.09 36.38 -23.57
N GLN A 452 20.24 36.15 -22.93
CA GLN A 452 21.51 36.81 -23.31
C GLN A 452 22.01 36.34 -24.67
N GLN A 453 21.80 35.09 -25.07
CA GLN A 453 22.09 34.66 -26.45
C GLN A 453 21.16 35.30 -27.48
N ILE A 454 19.85 35.41 -27.20
CA ILE A 454 18.88 36.03 -28.11
C ILE A 454 19.20 37.53 -28.33
N SER A 455 19.53 38.27 -27.27
CA SER A 455 19.96 39.68 -27.38
C SER A 455 21.32 39.85 -28.06
N GLY A 456 22.26 38.91 -27.85
CA GLY A 456 23.54 38.88 -28.57
C GLY A 456 23.38 38.68 -30.08
N PHE A 457 22.47 37.81 -30.52
CA PHE A 457 22.19 37.58 -31.94
C PHE A 457 21.54 38.79 -32.64
N GLN A 458 20.73 39.58 -31.93
CA GLN A 458 20.19 40.83 -32.48
C GLN A 458 21.25 41.94 -32.64
N TYR A 459 22.37 41.88 -31.93
CA TYR A 459 23.43 42.90 -32.03
C TYR A 459 24.40 42.66 -33.20
N ILE A 460 24.47 41.43 -33.74
CA ILE A 460 25.38 41.05 -34.83
C ILE A 460 24.77 41.31 -36.22
N MET A 461 23.44 41.35 -36.35
CA MET A 461 22.74 41.61 -37.62
C MET A 461 22.60 43.09 -38.01
N LEU A 462 23.17 44.03 -37.23
CA LEU A 462 23.08 45.48 -37.46
C LEU A 462 24.42 46.18 -37.77
N ARG A 463 25.48 45.41 -38.06
CA ARG A 463 26.74 45.93 -38.62
C ARG A 463 27.25 45.03 -39.74
N GLY A 464 26.72 45.23 -40.94
CA GLY A 464 27.45 44.88 -42.16
C GLY A 464 28.60 45.87 -42.40
N PRO A 465 29.66 45.46 -43.12
CA PRO A 465 30.59 46.40 -43.75
C PRO A 465 29.93 47.16 -44.92
#